data_AF-A0A6V8L0R8-F1
#
_entry.id   AF-A0A6V8L0R8-F1
#
_cell.length_a   1.000
_cell.length_b   1.000
_cell.length_c   1.000
_cell.angle_alpha   90.00
_cell.angle_beta   90.00
_cell.angle_gamma   90.00
#
_symmetry.space_group_name_H-M   'P 1'
#
loop_
_entity.id
_entity.type
_entity.pdbx_description
1 polymer ?
#
loop_
_entity_poly.entity_id
_entity_poly.type
_entity_poly.pdbx_seq_one_letter_code
_entity_poly.pdbx_strand_id
1 'polypeptide(L)' 'MTVAAALVAAAYARQETRGCHWREDFPLADERWLGHLLGGIGPDGMVTEAWEHL' A
#
# COMPACT_ATOMS: atom_id res chain seq x y z
N MET A 1 12.83 -2.74 -11.79
CA MET A 1 11.61 -2.67 -10.95
C MET A 1 10.41 -2.27 -11.80
N THR A 2 9.20 -2.70 -11.47
CA THR A 2 7.99 -2.50 -12.32
C THR A 2 6.81 -1.97 -11.50
N VAL A 3 5.78 -1.47 -12.19
CA VAL A 3 4.48 -1.10 -11.57
C VAL A 3 3.92 -2.26 -10.74
N ALA A 4 4.07 -3.51 -11.19
CA ALA A 4 3.61 -4.68 -10.45
C ALA A 4 4.28 -4.79 -9.08
N ALA A 5 5.58 -4.53 -8.97
CA ALA A 5 6.29 -4.59 -7.69
C ALA A 5 5.87 -3.46 -6.74
N ALA A 6 5.55 -2.27 -7.25
CA ALA A 6 4.99 -1.19 -6.43
C ALA A 6 3.58 -1.54 -5.90
N LEU A 7 2.74 -2.16 -6.73
CA LEU A 7 1.40 -2.61 -6.32
C LEU A 7 1.48 -3.69 -5.24
N VAL A 8 2.37 -4.67 -5.39
CA VAL A 8 2.56 -5.75 -4.40
C VAL A 8 3.09 -5.20 -3.08
N ALA A 9 4.04 -4.27 -3.11
CA ALA A 9 4.54 -3.62 -1.90
C ALA A 9 3.43 -2.87 -1.16
N ALA A 10 2.66 -2.04 -1.87
CA ALA A 10 1.54 -1.31 -1.29
C ALA A 10 0.47 -2.25 -0.69
N ALA A 11 0.15 -3.35 -1.37
CA ALA A 11 -0.79 -4.35 -0.88
C ALA A 11 -0.26 -5.07 0.38
N TYR A 12 1.04 -5.34 0.45
CA TYR A 12 1.68 -5.97 1.60
C TYR A 12 1.69 -5.04 2.82
N ALA A 13 2.09 -3.78 2.63
CA ALA A 13 2.15 -2.77 3.67
C ALA A 13 0.76 -2.46 4.26
N ARG A 14 -0.28 -2.39 3.41
CA ARG A 14 -1.66 -2.09 3.84
C ARG A 14 -2.33 -3.27 4.54
N GLN A 15 -2.39 -3.19 5.86
CA GLN A 15 -2.96 -4.20 6.77
C GLN A 15 -4.43 -3.89 7.11
N GLU A 16 -5.28 -3.82 6.09
CA GLU A 16 -6.74 -3.75 6.22
C GLU A 16 -7.40 -4.29 4.94
N THR A 17 -8.73 -4.43 4.97
CA THR A 17 -9.56 -4.66 3.79
C THR A 17 -10.36 -3.41 3.46
N ARG A 18 -10.23 -2.88 2.24
CA ARG A 18 -10.96 -1.70 1.76
C ARG A 18 -11.06 -1.69 0.23
N GLY A 19 -12.28 -1.60 -0.29
CA GLY A 19 -12.53 -1.52 -1.73
C GLY A 19 -12.04 -2.79 -2.46
N CYS A 20 -11.21 -2.62 -3.49
CA CYS A 20 -10.64 -3.72 -4.26
C CYS A 20 -9.45 -4.44 -3.58
N HIS A 21 -8.89 -3.87 -2.51
CA HIS A 21 -7.83 -4.50 -1.72
C HIS A 21 -8.45 -5.31 -0.58
N TRP A 22 -8.37 -6.64 -0.68
CA TRP A 22 -8.97 -7.57 0.27
C TRP A 22 -7.92 -8.52 0.85
N ARG A 23 -7.99 -8.75 2.16
CA ARG A 23 -7.03 -9.56 2.91
C ARG A 23 -7.71 -10.42 3.96
N GLU A 24 -7.52 -11.74 3.89
CA GLU A 24 -8.05 -12.68 4.90
C GLU A 24 -7.45 -12.46 6.29
N ASP A 25 -6.17 -12.08 6.36
CA ASP A 25 -5.45 -11.84 7.61
C ASP A 25 -5.73 -10.47 8.22
N PHE A 26 -6.34 -9.55 7.46
CA PHE A 26 -6.84 -8.25 7.92
C PHE A 26 -8.22 -7.96 7.30
N PRO A 27 -9.27 -8.69 7.76
CA PRO A 27 -10.56 -8.72 7.06
C PRO A 27 -11.42 -7.48 7.26
N LEU A 28 -11.04 -6.60 8.19
CA LEU A 28 -11.77 -5.38 8.52
C LEU A 28 -11.02 -4.15 8.02
N ALA A 29 -11.78 -3.08 7.78
CA ALA A 29 -11.23 -1.74 7.62
C ALA A 29 -10.71 -1.20 8.97
N ASP A 30 -9.68 -0.36 8.93
CA ASP A 30 -9.07 0.25 10.12
C ASP A 30 -8.85 1.76 9.88
N GLU A 31 -9.24 2.57 10.85
CA GLU A 31 -9.20 4.04 10.76
C GLU A 31 -7.78 4.59 10.60
N ARG A 32 -6.77 3.87 11.08
CA ARG A 32 -5.35 4.24 10.88
C ARG A 32 -4.96 4.31 9.40
N TRP A 33 -5.73 3.64 8.53
CA TRP A 33 -5.52 3.61 7.08
C TRP A 33 -6.40 4.62 6.32
N LEU A 34 -7.04 5.57 6.99
CA LEU A 34 -7.73 6.69 6.33
C LEU A 34 -6.71 7.70 5.77
N GLY A 35 -6.27 7.44 4.55
CA GLY A 35 -5.26 8.22 3.83
C GLY A 35 -4.73 7.45 2.61
N HIS A 36 -3.67 7.97 2.00
CA HIS A 36 -3.04 7.39 0.82
C HIS A 36 -1.66 6.83 1.15
N LEU A 37 -1.42 5.60 0.69
CA LEU A 37 -0.07 5.03 0.63
C LEU A 37 0.50 5.35 -0.76
N LEU A 38 1.46 6.27 -0.79
CA LEU A 38 2.10 6.73 -2.02
C LEU A 38 3.29 5.82 -2.33
N GLY A 39 3.18 5.04 -3.41
CA GLY A 39 4.26 4.20 -3.92
C GLY A 39 5.10 4.91 -4.98
N GLY A 40 6.41 4.74 -4.92
CA GLY A 40 7.37 5.28 -5.90
C GLY A 40 8.46 4.27 -6.26
N ILE A 41 9.24 4.61 -7.28
CA ILE A 41 10.45 3.87 -7.66
C ILE A 41 11.61 4.87 -7.59
N GLY A 42 12.56 4.61 -6.70
CA GLY A 42 13.76 5.41 -6.52
C GLY A 42 14.72 5.34 -7.71
N PRO A 43 15.71 6.24 -7.78
CA PRO A 43 16.71 6.25 -8.85
C PRO A 43 17.59 4.99 -8.87
N ASP A 44 17.68 4.28 -7.74
CA ASP A 44 18.32 2.97 -7.58
C ASP A 44 17.41 1.80 -7.99
N GLY A 45 16.17 2.09 -8.38
CA GLY A 45 15.16 1.10 -8.75
C GLY A 45 14.51 0.41 -7.56
N MET A 46 14.63 0.94 -6.33
CA MET A 46 13.95 0.40 -5.15
C MET A 46 12.53 0.96 -5.01
N VAL A 47 11.61 0.16 -4.46
CA VAL A 47 10.28 0.67 -4.07
C VAL A 47 10.48 1.64 -2.91
N THR A 48 9.83 2.79 -2.99
CA THR A 48 9.67 3.71 -1.87
C THR A 48 8.20 3.82 -1.50
N GLU A 49 7.91 3.97 -0.22
CA GLU A 49 6.56 4.17 0.29
C GLU A 49 6.54 5.41 1.18
N ALA A 50 5.50 6.22 1.02
CA ALA A 50 5.22 7.36 1.89
C ALA A 50 3.74 7.37 2.26
N TRP A 51 3.43 7.91 3.45
CA TRP A 51 2.05 8.05 3.90
C TRP A 51 1.59 9.50 3.75
N GLU A 52 0.40 9.68 3.19
CA GLU A 52 -0.31 10.95 3.14
C GLU A 52 -1.63 10.80 3.89
N HIS A 53 -1.80 11.58 4.96
CA HIS A 53 -3.07 11.66 5.68
C HIS A 53 -4.11 12.44 4.85
N LEU A 54 -5.35 11.97 4.89
CA LEU A 54 -6.52 12.73 4.43
C LEU A 54 -6.96 13.76 5.48
#